data_AF-A0A947IZY8-F1
#
_entry.id   AF-A0A947IZY8-F1
#
_cell.length_a   1.000
_cell.length_b   1.000
_cell.length_c   1.000
_cell.angle_alpha   90.00
_cell.angle_beta   90.00
_cell.angle_gamma   90.00
#
_symmetry.space_group_name_H-M   'P 1'
#
loop_
_entity.id
_entity.type
_entity.pdbx_description
1 polymer ?
#
loop_
_entity_poly.entity_id
_entity_poly.type
_entity_poly.pdbx_seq_one_letter_code
_entity_poly.pdbx_strand_id
1 'polypeptide(L)'
;MADNNILKIGKLYYQDISKPDKDKTAKFSYFKIDDHVQFNTISQDKVRTYKKCFNKCVKYFLNNSGNAGKVSFKDNVVQQGQKLSVRTAYHSEENEGRIHLGNGGASTSETHVRSAELMLYHAIINKDKEPFIAYYNYSRLYLMPGDGWASKQLPEFPKNKYYAQFNRFMHWAYQVTPGNKPEKNYVFANDRKYAPSKYVQNNIMNINNTTYKMYDEAGIHFAHPCIALGADGYPDFNNKWDGANPSFKFGVATDADGWYVVLLDKATKYGVGNFSEDITAYKKDFEFIMKSQKYPGAIYFGSVWGGNIKENWGGNWWLGKELYLGYQAPTLNYIFQQPELVKNVVALGKDAQDEFFKQTGIQGPLMPLYTEEKDMSKFDWLGYDNNTHWLPFQARYIDNLAETFERAQGDTELQKEARKILDTYFKWLAENTEVTQEGQLLLPYAIYTPAIHKQGASHPAVKFYNDFVKVYGRQPKLGEVIRLRFDPSFYALTAQALIKMAKVTKEEKYLKFGEQILNTLVKKQEKSGGFIAIDNNEPLLGLHYGFMNAEAGVAFGEYCLLK
;
A
#
# COMPACT_ATOMS: atom_id res chain seq x y z
N MET A 1 16.14 -4.58 -60.93
CA MET A 1 15.52 -5.84 -60.47
C MET A 1 16.51 -6.41 -59.46
N ALA A 2 16.36 -6.05 -58.17
CA ALA A 2 15.69 -6.83 -57.11
C ALA A 2 16.41 -8.19 -56.92
N ASP A 3 17.06 -8.54 -55.81
CA ASP A 3 16.76 -8.29 -54.39
C ASP A 3 18.03 -8.12 -53.53
N ASN A 4 18.00 -7.21 -52.55
CA ASN A 4 18.99 -7.11 -51.48
C ASN A 4 18.24 -7.00 -50.13
N ASN A 5 17.83 -8.14 -49.57
CA ASN A 5 17.40 -8.24 -48.18
C ASN A 5 18.58 -8.76 -47.34
N ILE A 6 19.48 -7.86 -46.94
CA ILE A 6 20.40 -8.09 -45.83
C ILE A 6 19.82 -7.37 -44.62
N LEU A 7 19.16 -8.14 -43.75
CA LEU A 7 18.89 -7.77 -42.36
C LEU A 7 20.23 -7.49 -41.68
N LYS A 8 20.60 -6.21 -41.54
CA LYS A 8 21.70 -5.79 -40.67
C LYS A 8 21.26 -5.98 -39.22
N ILE A 9 21.60 -7.14 -38.66
CA ILE A 9 21.65 -7.39 -37.23
C ILE A 9 22.72 -6.46 -36.65
N GLY A 10 22.29 -5.38 -36.01
CA GLY A 10 23.14 -4.54 -35.20
C GLY A 10 23.55 -5.31 -33.95
N LYS A 11 24.73 -5.93 -33.96
CA LYS A 11 25.49 -6.18 -32.73
C LYS A 11 25.75 -4.82 -32.08
N LEU A 12 25.20 -4.57 -30.89
CA LEU A 12 25.64 -3.48 -30.04
C LEU A 12 26.11 -4.03 -28.70
N TYR A 13 27.35 -3.65 -28.43
CA TYR A 13 28.22 -4.04 -27.34
C TYR A 13 27.63 -3.63 -25.99
N TYR A 14 27.93 -4.42 -24.95
CA TYR A 14 28.05 -3.91 -23.59
C TYR A 14 29.00 -2.71 -23.65
N GLN A 15 28.47 -1.49 -23.57
CA GLN A 15 29.30 -0.31 -23.47
C GLN A 15 29.63 -0.10 -22.00
N ASP A 16 30.91 -0.30 -21.68
CA ASP A 16 31.53 0.10 -20.44
C ASP A 16 31.14 1.55 -20.11
N ILE A 17 30.60 1.76 -18.90
CA ILE A 17 29.83 2.95 -18.47
C ILE A 17 30.77 4.12 -18.14
N SER A 18 31.91 4.24 -18.82
CA SER A 18 32.97 5.20 -18.51
C SER A 18 32.96 6.45 -19.38
N LYS A 19 32.10 6.58 -20.41
CA LYS A 19 31.98 7.81 -21.22
C LYS A 19 30.54 8.05 -21.74
N PRO A 20 29.84 9.13 -21.33
CA PRO A 20 28.53 9.47 -21.89
C PRO A 20 28.70 10.17 -23.26
N ASP A 21 28.01 9.65 -24.27
CA ASP A 21 27.91 10.27 -25.61
C ASP A 21 26.74 11.27 -25.61
N LYS A 22 27.00 12.53 -25.98
CA LYS A 22 26.12 13.68 -25.70
C LYS A 22 24.97 13.90 -26.70
N ASP A 23 24.84 13.10 -27.75
CA ASP A 23 24.03 13.48 -28.92
C ASP A 23 23.05 12.43 -29.47
N LYS A 24 22.43 11.59 -28.62
CA LYS A 24 21.35 10.70 -29.08
C LYS A 24 20.11 10.78 -28.20
N THR A 25 19.25 11.74 -28.52
CA THR A 25 17.82 11.63 -28.21
C THR A 25 17.23 10.53 -29.10
N ALA A 26 16.97 9.36 -28.51
CA ALA A 26 16.19 8.32 -29.17
C ALA A 26 14.76 8.86 -29.40
N LYS A 27 14.42 9.16 -30.65
CA LYS A 27 13.04 9.44 -31.06
C LYS A 27 12.26 8.12 -31.02
N PHE A 28 11.35 7.99 -30.06
CA PHE A 28 10.42 6.87 -29.99
C PHE A 28 9.28 7.04 -31.00
N SER A 29 8.88 5.92 -31.62
CA SER A 29 7.80 5.84 -32.58
C SER A 29 6.44 5.96 -31.87
N TYR A 30 5.61 6.92 -32.27
CA TYR A 30 4.23 7.07 -31.79
C TYR A 30 3.36 5.88 -32.21
N PHE A 31 2.61 5.30 -31.27
CA PHE A 31 1.56 4.33 -31.59
C PHE A 31 0.27 5.07 -31.99
N LYS A 32 -0.21 4.82 -33.20
CA LYS A 32 -1.57 5.13 -33.65
C LYS A 32 -2.36 3.82 -33.61
N ILE A 33 -3.26 3.65 -32.65
CA ILE A 33 -4.24 2.55 -32.64
C ILE A 33 -5.54 3.09 -32.00
N ASP A 34 -6.46 3.53 -32.86
CA ASP A 34 -7.87 3.75 -32.52
C ASP A 34 -8.61 2.46 -32.88
N ASP A 35 -8.84 1.57 -31.91
CA ASP A 35 -9.80 0.47 -32.03
C ASP A 35 -10.45 0.21 -30.65
N HIS A 36 -11.76 -0.07 -30.68
CA HIS A 36 -12.55 -0.43 -29.49
C HIS A 36 -12.42 -1.93 -29.18
N VAL A 37 -12.28 -2.29 -27.91
CA VAL A 37 -12.24 -3.68 -27.41
C VAL A 37 -13.65 -4.21 -27.22
N GLN A 38 -13.97 -5.29 -27.94
CA GLN A 38 -15.04 -6.19 -27.52
C GLN A 38 -14.48 -7.15 -26.48
N PHE A 39 -14.89 -7.06 -25.22
CA PHE A 39 -14.40 -7.91 -24.13
C PHE A 39 -14.56 -9.43 -24.37
N ASN A 40 -15.41 -9.80 -25.33
CA ASN A 40 -15.57 -11.17 -25.81
C ASN A 40 -14.32 -11.72 -26.55
N THR A 41 -13.33 -10.88 -26.87
CA THR A 41 -12.07 -11.27 -27.54
C THR A 41 -10.88 -11.42 -26.57
N ILE A 42 -11.09 -11.34 -25.25
CA ILE A 42 -10.01 -11.63 -24.29
C ILE A 42 -9.48 -13.05 -24.50
N SER A 43 -8.20 -13.14 -24.86
CA SER A 43 -7.48 -14.41 -25.05
C SER A 43 -7.68 -15.34 -23.85
N GLN A 44 -8.26 -16.51 -24.11
CA GLN A 44 -8.42 -17.56 -23.10
C GLN A 44 -7.07 -18.03 -22.56
N ASP A 45 -6.02 -18.00 -23.38
CA ASP A 45 -4.66 -18.36 -22.98
C ASP A 45 -4.06 -17.34 -22.00
N LYS A 46 -4.32 -16.05 -22.19
CA LYS A 46 -3.94 -15.01 -21.21
C LYS A 46 -4.65 -15.20 -19.89
N VAL A 47 -5.97 -15.41 -19.91
CA VAL A 47 -6.75 -15.69 -18.68
C VAL A 47 -6.22 -16.93 -17.96
N ARG A 48 -5.92 -18.02 -18.70
CA ARG A 48 -5.33 -19.23 -18.10
C ARG A 48 -3.96 -18.95 -17.48
N THR A 49 -3.11 -18.18 -18.17
CA THR A 49 -1.78 -17.79 -17.69
C THR A 49 -1.87 -16.97 -16.40
N TYR A 50 -2.68 -15.90 -16.40
CA TYR A 50 -2.80 -15.03 -15.23
C TYR A 50 -3.52 -15.73 -14.07
N LYS A 51 -4.51 -16.59 -14.32
CA LYS A 51 -5.11 -17.43 -13.27
C LYS A 51 -4.09 -18.38 -12.64
N LYS A 52 -3.17 -18.94 -13.43
CA LYS A 52 -2.06 -19.76 -12.90
C LYS A 52 -1.12 -18.92 -12.02
N CYS A 53 -0.77 -17.71 -12.45
CA CYS A 53 0.06 -16.78 -11.67
C CYS A 53 -0.61 -16.30 -10.39
N PHE A 54 -1.90 -15.97 -10.46
CA PHE A 54 -2.77 -15.67 -9.33
C PHE A 54 -2.75 -16.80 -8.29
N ASN A 55 -3.01 -18.03 -8.71
CA ASN A 55 -3.02 -19.20 -7.82
C ASN A 55 -1.64 -19.49 -7.20
N LYS A 56 -0.54 -19.15 -7.90
CA LYS A 56 0.80 -19.21 -7.30
C LYS A 56 0.98 -18.18 -6.18
N CYS A 57 0.51 -16.94 -6.37
CA CYS A 57 0.51 -15.94 -5.31
C CYS A 57 -0.32 -16.43 -4.11
N VAL A 58 -1.55 -16.88 -4.32
CA VAL A 58 -2.40 -17.45 -3.25
C VAL A 58 -1.69 -18.59 -2.52
N LYS A 59 -1.12 -19.55 -3.25
CA LYS A 59 -0.40 -20.68 -2.65
C LYS A 59 0.81 -20.22 -1.83
N TYR A 60 1.59 -19.26 -2.34
CA TYR A 60 2.71 -18.68 -1.59
C TYR A 60 2.23 -18.08 -0.28
N PHE A 61 1.17 -17.27 -0.29
CA PHE A 61 0.61 -16.69 0.93
C PHE A 61 0.09 -17.72 1.92
N LEU A 62 -0.69 -18.70 1.44
CA LEU A 62 -1.21 -19.73 2.32
C LEU A 62 -0.06 -20.55 2.93
N ASN A 63 1.05 -20.76 2.22
CA ASN A 63 2.18 -21.54 2.74
C ASN A 63 3.12 -20.74 3.66
N ASN A 64 3.23 -19.42 3.48
CA ASN A 64 4.20 -18.57 4.19
C ASN A 64 3.57 -17.59 5.19
N SER A 65 2.26 -17.66 5.42
CA SER A 65 1.59 -16.90 6.48
C SER A 65 1.80 -17.56 7.85
N GLY A 66 2.00 -16.73 8.87
CA GLY A 66 2.15 -17.19 10.25
C GLY A 66 0.87 -17.87 10.72
N ASN A 67 1.00 -19.08 11.28
CA ASN A 67 -0.11 -19.80 11.91
C ASN A 67 -0.33 -19.18 13.30
N ALA A 68 -1.24 -18.22 13.36
CA ALA A 68 -1.72 -17.70 14.63
C ALA A 68 -2.56 -18.79 15.28
N GLY A 69 -2.22 -19.14 16.52
CA GLY A 69 -2.76 -20.26 17.27
C GLY A 69 -4.29 -20.34 17.26
N LYS A 70 -4.81 -21.51 17.64
CA LYS A 70 -6.25 -21.76 17.73
C LYS A 70 -6.84 -20.83 18.79
N VAL A 71 -7.80 -19.97 18.44
CA VAL A 71 -8.51 -19.15 19.42
C VAL A 71 -9.97 -19.53 19.48
N SER A 72 -10.46 -19.81 20.69
CA SER A 72 -11.87 -20.09 20.98
C SER A 72 -12.46 -18.95 21.81
N PHE A 73 -13.49 -18.28 21.31
CA PHE A 73 -14.24 -17.26 22.05
C PHE A 73 -15.65 -17.76 22.40
N LYS A 74 -16.23 -17.21 23.47
CA LYS A 74 -17.55 -17.59 23.99
C LYS A 74 -18.73 -16.74 23.49
N ASP A 75 -18.49 -15.66 22.74
CA ASP A 75 -19.53 -14.70 22.37
C ASP A 75 -19.73 -14.53 20.85
N ASN A 76 -20.95 -14.11 20.49
CA ASN A 76 -21.71 -14.20 19.23
C ASN A 76 -21.07 -13.74 17.89
N VAL A 77 -19.78 -13.42 17.83
CA VAL A 77 -19.12 -12.95 16.58
C VAL A 77 -18.37 -14.09 15.86
N VAL A 78 -18.10 -15.18 16.57
CA VAL A 78 -17.55 -16.43 15.99
C VAL A 78 -18.54 -17.54 16.31
N GLN A 79 -18.98 -18.31 15.30
CA GLN A 79 -19.80 -19.50 15.56
C GLN A 79 -19.13 -20.34 16.65
N GLN A 80 -19.82 -20.52 17.78
CA GLN A 80 -19.30 -21.24 18.94
C GLN A 80 -18.71 -22.59 18.48
N GLY A 81 -17.40 -22.77 18.71
CA GLY A 81 -16.70 -24.03 18.44
C GLY A 81 -15.88 -24.10 17.15
N GLN A 82 -15.88 -23.08 16.28
CA GLN A 82 -14.97 -23.07 15.13
C GLN A 82 -13.51 -22.78 15.54
N LYS A 83 -12.61 -23.71 15.21
CA LYS A 83 -11.17 -23.52 15.30
C LYS A 83 -10.72 -22.66 14.11
N LEU A 84 -10.49 -21.38 14.33
CA LEU A 84 -9.88 -20.52 13.33
C LEU A 84 -8.36 -20.74 13.35
N SER A 85 -7.78 -21.26 12.25
CA SER A 85 -6.34 -21.08 12.00
C SER A 85 -6.20 -19.68 11.41
N VAL A 86 -5.73 -18.77 12.23
CA VAL A 86 -5.60 -17.38 11.84
C VAL A 86 -4.29 -17.24 11.06
N ARG A 87 -4.31 -16.53 9.92
CA ARG A 87 -3.15 -16.36 9.04
C ARG A 87 -2.96 -14.89 8.73
N THR A 88 -1.75 -14.38 8.92
CA THR A 88 -1.35 -13.06 8.46
C THR A 88 0.01 -13.16 7.77
N ALA A 89 0.22 -12.28 6.79
CA ALA A 89 1.45 -12.21 6.02
C ALA A 89 2.46 -11.32 6.74
N TYR A 90 3.73 -11.71 6.67
CA TYR A 90 4.83 -10.83 7.04
C TYR A 90 4.94 -9.67 6.05
N HIS A 91 5.35 -8.49 6.53
CA HIS A 91 5.73 -7.38 5.67
C HIS A 91 6.87 -7.84 4.78
N SER A 92 7.97 -8.33 5.38
CA SER A 92 9.09 -9.01 4.70
C SER A 92 9.46 -10.33 5.40
N GLU A 93 9.80 -11.37 4.63
CA GLU A 93 10.28 -12.66 5.18
C GLU A 93 11.75 -12.61 5.63
N GLU A 94 12.53 -11.65 5.12
CA GLU A 94 13.95 -11.49 5.46
C GLU A 94 14.19 -10.49 6.60
N ASN A 95 15.16 -10.82 7.45
CA ASN A 95 15.65 -10.00 8.58
C ASN A 95 16.66 -8.91 8.17
N GLU A 96 17.01 -8.82 6.89
CA GLU A 96 18.15 -8.03 6.42
C GLU A 96 17.71 -6.98 5.41
N GLY A 97 17.13 -5.87 5.92
CA GLY A 97 16.84 -4.73 5.08
C GLY A 97 16.20 -3.57 5.84
N ARG A 98 16.79 -2.38 5.69
CA ARG A 98 16.36 -1.13 6.35
C ARG A 98 15.28 -0.43 5.54
N ILE A 99 14.07 -0.97 5.48
CA ILE A 99 12.94 -0.29 4.85
C ILE A 99 11.71 -0.47 5.72
N HIS A 100 11.24 0.64 6.30
CA HIS A 100 10.04 0.84 7.14
C HIS A 100 9.80 -0.08 8.35
N LEU A 101 10.13 -1.37 8.30
CA LEU A 101 10.09 -2.31 9.42
C LEU A 101 11.38 -3.13 9.38
N GLY A 102 12.37 -2.78 10.21
CA GLY A 102 13.68 -3.45 10.22
C GLY A 102 13.71 -4.85 10.86
N ASN A 103 12.60 -5.60 10.82
CA ASN A 103 12.46 -6.84 11.58
C ASN A 103 11.61 -7.89 10.85
N GLY A 104 12.20 -9.04 10.51
CA GLY A 104 11.47 -10.17 9.95
C GLY A 104 10.50 -10.73 10.99
N GLY A 105 9.23 -10.83 10.62
CA GLY A 105 8.14 -11.14 11.55
C GLY A 105 7.18 -9.98 11.82
N ALA A 106 7.54 -8.75 11.44
CA ALA A 106 6.63 -7.61 11.49
C ALA A 106 5.69 -7.58 10.27
N SER A 107 4.52 -6.99 10.42
CA SER A 107 3.52 -6.76 9.39
C SER A 107 2.85 -5.40 9.60
N THR A 108 2.14 -4.92 8.59
CA THR A 108 1.41 -3.63 8.62
C THR A 108 -0.07 -3.82 8.33
N SER A 109 -0.90 -2.84 8.73
CA SER A 109 -2.30 -2.76 8.29
C SER A 109 -2.40 -2.73 6.77
N GLU A 110 -1.51 -2.02 6.09
CA GLU A 110 -1.38 -2.03 4.62
C GLU A 110 -1.15 -3.45 4.06
N THR A 111 -0.17 -4.18 4.60
CA THR A 111 0.13 -5.56 4.18
C THR A 111 -1.06 -6.48 4.39
N HIS A 112 -1.74 -6.30 5.52
CA HIS A 112 -2.93 -7.06 5.87
C HIS A 112 -4.05 -6.86 4.86
N VAL A 113 -4.38 -5.61 4.55
CA VAL A 113 -5.49 -5.27 3.65
C VAL A 113 -5.24 -5.76 2.23
N ARG A 114 -4.01 -5.61 1.69
CA ARG A 114 -3.68 -6.15 0.36
C ARG A 114 -3.75 -7.68 0.33
N SER A 115 -3.34 -8.34 1.41
CA SER A 115 -3.45 -9.80 1.54
C SER A 115 -4.90 -10.26 1.64
N ALA A 116 -5.73 -9.53 2.39
CA ALA A 116 -7.16 -9.78 2.47
C ALA A 116 -7.84 -9.57 1.11
N GLU A 117 -7.43 -8.55 0.34
CA GLU A 117 -7.91 -8.36 -1.02
C GLU A 117 -7.52 -9.53 -1.93
N LEU A 118 -6.28 -10.02 -1.89
CA LEU A 118 -5.90 -11.24 -2.62
C LEU A 118 -6.83 -12.42 -2.27
N MET A 119 -7.13 -12.61 -0.99
CA MET A 119 -8.05 -13.67 -0.55
C MET A 119 -9.50 -13.43 -1.00
N LEU A 120 -9.93 -12.18 -1.15
CA LEU A 120 -11.24 -11.87 -1.75
C LEU A 120 -11.28 -12.34 -3.21
N TYR A 121 -10.27 -12.03 -4.02
CA TYR A 121 -10.22 -12.54 -5.40
C TYR A 121 -10.18 -14.06 -5.44
N HIS A 122 -9.53 -14.71 -4.47
CA HIS A 122 -9.53 -16.18 -4.35
C HIS A 122 -10.93 -16.70 -4.08
N ALA A 123 -11.66 -16.05 -3.17
CA ALA A 123 -13.06 -16.38 -2.88
C ALA A 123 -13.96 -16.25 -4.11
N ILE A 124 -13.73 -15.24 -4.95
CA ILE A 124 -14.51 -15.03 -6.18
C ILE A 124 -14.14 -16.05 -7.25
N ILE A 125 -12.85 -16.18 -7.58
CA ILE A 125 -12.34 -16.95 -8.72
C ILE A 125 -12.40 -18.46 -8.46
N ASN A 126 -12.12 -18.87 -7.23
CA ASN A 126 -12.04 -20.29 -6.84
C ASN A 126 -13.23 -20.74 -5.98
N LYS A 127 -14.19 -19.84 -5.69
CA LYS A 127 -15.40 -20.12 -4.90
C LYS A 127 -15.11 -20.60 -3.47
N ASP A 128 -13.96 -20.21 -2.92
CA ASP A 128 -13.51 -20.59 -1.59
C ASP A 128 -13.39 -19.34 -0.69
N LYS A 129 -14.41 -19.13 0.13
CA LYS A 129 -14.55 -17.93 0.96
C LYS A 129 -13.78 -18.03 2.27
N GLU A 130 -13.36 -19.21 2.69
CA GLU A 130 -12.78 -19.42 4.03
C GLU A 130 -11.53 -18.56 4.28
N PRO A 131 -10.56 -18.46 3.35
CA PRO A 131 -9.39 -17.62 3.56
C PRO A 131 -9.74 -16.15 3.77
N PHE A 132 -10.69 -15.61 2.99
CA PHE A 132 -11.10 -14.21 3.13
C PHE A 132 -11.78 -13.95 4.48
N ILE A 133 -12.71 -14.83 4.89
CA ILE A 133 -13.41 -14.70 6.18
C ILE A 133 -12.42 -14.80 7.35
N ALA A 134 -11.40 -15.65 7.25
CA ALA A 134 -10.34 -15.72 8.24
C ALA A 134 -9.56 -14.40 8.36
N TYR A 135 -9.23 -13.75 7.24
CA TYR A 135 -8.56 -12.45 7.21
C TYR A 135 -9.43 -11.33 7.79
N TYR A 136 -10.72 -11.28 7.43
CA TYR A 136 -11.67 -10.33 8.00
C TYR A 136 -11.76 -10.45 9.52
N ASN A 137 -11.91 -11.68 10.02
CA ASN A 137 -11.94 -11.95 11.47
C ASN A 137 -10.61 -11.58 12.13
N TYR A 138 -9.47 -11.78 11.46
CA TYR A 138 -8.17 -11.38 11.98
C TYR A 138 -8.07 -9.87 12.20
N SER A 139 -8.48 -9.06 11.22
CA SER A 139 -8.44 -7.61 11.35
C SER A 139 -9.16 -7.16 12.61
N ARG A 140 -10.39 -7.66 12.80
CA ARG A 140 -11.24 -7.28 13.93
C ARG A 140 -10.67 -7.73 15.27
N LEU A 141 -10.19 -8.97 15.34
CA LEU A 141 -9.73 -9.55 16.60
C LEU A 141 -8.35 -9.04 17.05
N TYR A 142 -7.44 -8.81 16.10
CA TYR A 142 -6.03 -8.59 16.42
C TYR A 142 -5.48 -7.25 15.96
N LEU A 143 -6.10 -6.57 14.99
CA LEU A 143 -5.57 -5.32 14.45
C LEU A 143 -6.37 -4.10 14.86
N MET A 144 -7.64 -4.26 15.21
CA MET A 144 -8.54 -3.18 15.63
C MET A 144 -8.68 -3.20 17.15
N PRO A 145 -7.96 -2.36 17.91
CA PRO A 145 -7.96 -2.45 19.36
C PRO A 145 -9.34 -2.19 19.96
N GLY A 146 -10.17 -1.34 19.35
CA GLY A 146 -11.51 -1.06 19.86
C GLY A 146 -12.61 -2.04 19.45
N ASP A 147 -12.35 -2.97 18.53
CA ASP A 147 -13.29 -4.02 18.11
C ASP A 147 -12.90 -5.39 18.72
N GLY A 148 -11.61 -5.70 18.76
CA GLY A 148 -11.08 -6.96 19.26
C GLY A 148 -10.76 -6.97 20.76
N TRP A 149 -10.27 -5.85 21.32
CA TRP A 149 -9.80 -5.80 22.71
C TRP A 149 -10.85 -5.21 23.66
N ALA A 150 -11.92 -4.65 23.10
CA ALA A 150 -12.98 -3.96 23.81
C ALA A 150 -14.02 -4.86 24.50
N SER A 151 -13.81 -6.17 24.67
CA SER A 151 -14.76 -6.97 25.45
C SER A 151 -14.34 -7.22 26.90
N LYS A 152 -13.04 -7.38 27.22
CA LYS A 152 -12.58 -7.67 28.60
C LYS A 152 -11.18 -7.19 29.00
N GLN A 153 -10.34 -6.71 28.07
CA GLN A 153 -8.91 -6.46 28.34
C GLN A 153 -8.57 -4.98 28.54
N LEU A 154 -9.32 -4.08 27.91
CA LEU A 154 -9.28 -2.66 28.23
C LEU A 154 -10.35 -2.37 29.29
N PRO A 155 -10.07 -1.56 30.33
CA PRO A 155 -11.12 -1.13 31.24
C PRO A 155 -12.25 -0.50 30.44
N GLU A 156 -13.49 -0.68 30.91
CA GLU A 156 -14.64 0.03 30.35
C GLU A 156 -14.41 1.53 30.53
N PHE A 157 -13.80 2.16 29.52
CA PHE A 157 -13.70 3.60 29.47
C PHE A 157 -15.14 4.11 29.37
N PRO A 158 -15.55 5.08 30.21
CA PRO A 158 -16.83 5.74 30.05
C PRO A 158 -16.86 6.20 28.61
N LYS A 159 -18.02 6.05 27.96
CA LYS A 159 -18.27 6.45 26.58
C LYS A 159 -18.12 7.96 26.43
N ASN A 160 -16.93 8.47 26.64
CA ASN A 160 -16.52 9.80 26.32
C ASN A 160 -16.51 9.87 24.80
N LYS A 161 -17.09 10.95 24.28
CA LYS A 161 -17.43 11.16 22.88
C LYS A 161 -16.27 10.90 21.90
N TYR A 162 -15.03 10.96 22.38
CA TYR A 162 -13.79 10.79 21.62
C TYR A 162 -13.30 9.34 21.52
N TYR A 163 -13.56 8.49 22.50
CA TYR A 163 -13.07 7.09 22.49
C TYR A 163 -13.86 6.21 21.51
N ALA A 164 -15.15 6.51 21.33
CA ALA A 164 -16.01 5.78 20.40
C ALA A 164 -15.64 5.97 18.91
N GLN A 165 -14.72 6.88 18.57
CA GLN A 165 -14.46 7.33 17.20
C GLN A 165 -13.27 6.65 16.51
N PHE A 166 -12.47 5.84 17.22
CA PHE A 166 -11.26 5.19 16.69
C PHE A 166 -11.25 3.67 16.87
N ASN A 167 -12.38 3.11 17.30
CA ASN A 167 -12.43 1.72 17.72
C ASN A 167 -12.19 0.72 16.59
N ARG A 168 -12.43 1.13 15.33
CA ARG A 168 -12.39 0.26 14.16
C ARG A 168 -11.19 0.51 13.26
N PHE A 169 -10.37 1.51 13.54
CA PHE A 169 -9.14 1.68 12.79
C PHE A 169 -8.11 0.63 13.17
N MET A 170 -7.43 0.09 12.17
CA MET A 170 -6.34 -0.85 12.39
C MET A 170 -5.11 -0.12 12.93
N HIS A 171 -4.47 -0.72 13.93
CA HIS A 171 -3.13 -0.29 14.32
C HIS A 171 -2.16 -0.59 13.18
N TRP A 172 -1.33 0.39 12.86
CA TRP A 172 -0.58 0.40 11.60
C TRP A 172 0.53 -0.66 11.50
N ALA A 173 1.16 -1.06 12.61
CA ALA A 173 2.26 -2.03 12.62
C ALA A 173 2.20 -3.02 13.79
N TYR A 174 2.38 -4.30 13.49
CA TYR A 174 2.29 -5.38 14.47
C TYR A 174 3.29 -6.49 14.16
N GLN A 175 3.72 -7.22 15.19
CA GLN A 175 4.61 -8.37 15.05
C GLN A 175 3.85 -9.68 15.26
N VAL A 176 4.19 -10.66 14.43
CA VAL A 176 3.61 -11.99 14.38
C VAL A 176 4.72 -13.00 14.63
N THR A 177 4.74 -13.64 15.80
CA THR A 177 5.78 -14.65 16.09
C THR A 177 5.16 -16.04 16.21
N PRO A 178 5.58 -17.05 15.41
CA PRO A 178 5.11 -18.41 15.59
C PRO A 178 5.66 -19.01 16.89
N GLY A 179 4.78 -19.64 17.68
CA GLY A 179 5.08 -20.12 19.05
C GLY A 179 6.16 -21.19 19.24
N ASN A 180 6.82 -21.69 18.19
CA ASN A 180 7.82 -22.76 18.27
C ASN A 180 9.25 -22.32 17.97
N LYS A 181 9.51 -21.05 17.63
CA LYS A 181 10.89 -20.55 17.51
C LYS A 181 11.32 -19.97 18.86
N PRO A 182 12.51 -20.31 19.39
CA PRO A 182 13.00 -19.69 20.62
C PRO A 182 12.98 -18.18 20.42
N GLU A 183 12.38 -17.50 21.40
CA GLU A 183 12.22 -16.05 21.49
C GLU A 183 13.59 -15.38 21.43
N LYS A 184 14.17 -15.24 20.23
CA LYS A 184 15.15 -14.19 20.03
C LYS A 184 14.37 -12.90 20.20
N ASN A 185 14.74 -12.14 21.23
CA ASN A 185 14.19 -10.82 21.50
C ASN A 185 14.46 -9.91 20.31
N TYR A 186 13.56 -9.92 19.33
CA TYR A 186 13.63 -9.06 18.16
C TYR A 186 13.04 -7.70 18.53
N VAL A 187 13.84 -6.94 19.27
CA VAL A 187 13.64 -5.51 19.50
C VAL A 187 13.85 -4.81 18.16
N PHE A 188 12.97 -3.88 17.79
CA PHE A 188 13.25 -2.86 16.78
C PHE A 188 14.43 -2.01 17.27
N ALA A 189 15.66 -2.54 17.12
CA ALA A 189 16.88 -1.95 17.64
C ALA A 189 17.72 -1.43 16.48
N ASN A 190 17.52 -0.17 16.13
CA ASN A 190 18.45 0.59 15.30
C ASN A 190 19.39 1.41 16.20
N ASP A 191 20.29 0.71 16.91
CA ASP A 191 21.71 1.06 17.04
C ASP A 191 22.40 0.17 18.07
N ARG A 192 23.59 -0.35 17.74
CA ARG A 192 24.46 -1.10 18.67
C ARG A 192 25.02 -0.25 19.82
N LYS A 193 24.59 1.01 19.98
CA LYS A 193 25.11 1.95 20.98
C LYS A 193 24.33 1.99 22.29
N TYR A 194 23.10 1.48 22.30
CA TYR A 194 22.33 1.37 23.54
C TYR A 194 22.04 -0.11 23.80
N ALA A 195 22.62 -0.63 24.87
CA ALA A 195 22.28 -1.98 25.34
C ALA A 195 20.75 -2.07 25.52
N PRO A 196 20.11 -3.19 25.14
CA PRO A 196 18.67 -3.35 25.37
C PRO A 196 18.42 -3.19 26.86
N SER A 197 17.64 -2.17 27.23
CA SER A 197 17.22 -2.01 28.61
C SER A 197 16.41 -3.26 28.99
N LYS A 198 16.56 -3.73 30.23
CA LYS A 198 15.87 -4.92 30.77
C LYS A 198 14.33 -4.88 30.63
N TYR A 199 13.74 -3.75 30.24
CA TYR A 199 12.29 -3.52 30.18
C TYR A 199 11.62 -4.04 28.89
N VAL A 200 12.38 -4.39 27.85
CA VAL A 200 11.79 -4.84 26.56
C VAL A 200 11.36 -6.32 26.59
N GLN A 201 11.77 -7.09 27.61
CA GLN A 201 11.56 -8.55 27.67
C GLN A 201 10.16 -9.00 28.13
N ASN A 202 9.38 -8.17 28.82
CA ASN A 202 8.16 -8.65 29.51
C ASN A 202 6.83 -8.36 28.79
N ASN A 203 6.84 -7.75 27.60
CA ASN A 203 5.62 -7.30 26.93
C ASN A 203 5.18 -8.29 25.83
N ILE A 204 4.61 -9.41 26.24
CA ILE A 204 4.10 -10.49 25.37
C ILE A 204 2.60 -10.69 25.65
N MET A 205 1.74 -10.41 24.68
CA MET A 205 0.39 -10.99 24.71
C MET A 205 0.49 -12.41 24.18
N ASN A 206 0.33 -13.38 25.08
CA ASN A 206 0.20 -14.79 24.76
C ASN A 206 -1.28 -15.12 24.55
N ILE A 207 -1.72 -15.20 23.30
CA ILE A 207 -3.02 -15.78 22.98
C ILE A 207 -2.76 -17.18 22.44
N ASN A 208 -3.04 -18.21 23.26
CA ASN A 208 -2.96 -19.63 22.89
C ASN A 208 -1.66 -20.02 22.14
N ASN A 209 -0.51 -19.78 22.78
CA ASN A 209 0.85 -20.10 22.29
C ASN A 209 1.30 -19.28 21.05
N THR A 210 0.75 -18.10 20.81
CA THR A 210 1.25 -17.13 19.81
C THR A 210 1.52 -15.79 20.48
N THR A 211 2.72 -15.25 20.27
CA THR A 211 3.17 -13.96 20.82
C THR A 211 2.83 -12.84 19.85
N TYR A 212 1.94 -11.94 20.28
CA TYR A 212 1.57 -10.71 19.55
C TYR A 212 2.16 -9.49 20.23
N LYS A 213 2.75 -8.59 19.42
CA LYS A 213 3.28 -7.32 19.90
C LYS A 213 2.88 -6.19 18.94
N MET A 214 2.16 -5.20 19.45
CA MET A 214 1.87 -3.94 18.74
C MET A 214 2.88 -2.88 19.20
N TYR A 215 3.43 -2.15 18.24
CA TYR A 215 4.47 -1.14 18.50
C TYR A 215 4.02 0.24 18.02
N ASP A 216 4.32 1.26 18.82
CA ASP A 216 4.27 2.65 18.42
C ASP A 216 5.69 3.09 18.03
N GLU A 217 5.88 3.53 16.78
CA GLU A 217 7.13 4.16 16.37
C GLU A 217 7.08 5.64 16.74
N ALA A 218 7.63 5.96 17.91
CA ALA A 218 8.11 7.31 18.15
C ALA A 218 9.46 7.51 17.43
N GLY A 219 9.41 7.51 16.08
CA GLY A 219 10.58 7.65 15.24
C GLY A 219 11.52 6.45 15.22
N ILE A 220 12.50 6.50 14.31
CA ILE A 220 13.39 5.43 13.85
C ILE A 220 14.31 4.85 14.96
N HIS A 221 14.18 5.31 16.21
CA HIS A 221 15.14 5.04 17.29
C HIS A 221 14.56 4.40 18.56
N PHE A 222 13.24 4.37 18.77
CA PHE A 222 12.64 3.76 19.97
C PHE A 222 11.26 3.15 19.69
N ALA A 223 11.18 1.83 19.49
CA ALA A 223 9.89 1.15 19.47
C ALA A 223 9.41 0.91 20.90
N HIS A 224 8.22 1.43 21.21
CA HIS A 224 7.54 1.20 22.48
C HIS A 224 6.32 0.30 22.26
N PRO A 225 6.00 -0.61 23.19
CA PRO A 225 4.76 -1.36 23.11
C PRO A 225 3.56 -0.41 23.25
N CYS A 226 2.50 -0.65 22.49
CA CYS A 226 1.29 0.17 22.52
C CYS A 226 0.57 0.16 23.88
N ILE A 227 0.77 -0.89 24.69
CA ILE A 227 0.31 -1.02 26.08
C ILE A 227 1.43 -1.65 26.91
N ALA A 228 1.69 -1.13 28.11
CA ALA A 228 2.55 -1.80 29.08
C ALA A 228 1.88 -3.10 29.54
N LEU A 229 2.56 -4.25 29.47
CA LEU A 229 2.04 -5.53 29.96
C LEU A 229 2.81 -5.98 31.20
N GLY A 230 2.12 -6.70 32.08
CA GLY A 230 2.67 -7.34 33.26
C GLY A 230 3.37 -8.64 32.87
N ALA A 231 4.02 -9.26 33.85
CA ALA A 231 4.68 -10.56 33.64
C ALA A 231 3.70 -11.69 33.26
N ASP A 232 2.39 -11.48 33.47
CA ASP A 232 1.29 -12.37 33.11
C ASP A 232 0.74 -12.12 31.68
N GLY A 233 1.27 -11.13 30.96
CA GLY A 233 0.84 -10.76 29.61
C GLY A 233 -0.45 -9.93 29.56
N TYR A 234 -1.02 -9.55 30.72
CA TYR A 234 -2.15 -8.62 30.81
C TYR A 234 -1.63 -7.18 30.92
N PRO A 235 -2.41 -6.15 30.57
CA PRO A 235 -1.98 -4.76 30.76
C PRO A 235 -1.54 -4.48 32.20
N ASP A 236 -0.30 -4.01 32.37
CA ASP A 236 0.22 -3.58 33.65
C ASP A 236 -0.22 -2.13 33.92
N PHE A 237 -1.32 -2.03 34.66
CA PHE A 237 -1.91 -0.75 35.04
C PHE A 237 -1.13 0.02 36.13
N ASN A 238 -0.07 -0.59 36.68
CA ASN A 238 0.72 0.00 37.77
C ASN A 238 2.12 0.45 37.33
N ASN A 239 2.63 -0.07 36.22
CA ASN A 239 3.93 0.33 35.69
C ASN A 239 3.88 1.73 35.03
N LYS A 240 4.76 2.61 35.50
CA LYS A 240 5.02 3.92 34.91
C LYS A 240 6.15 3.78 33.90
N TRP A 241 5.94 4.26 32.68
CA TRP A 241 7.02 4.44 31.72
C TRP A 241 7.75 5.75 32.03
N ASP A 242 9.00 5.72 32.49
CA ASP A 242 9.89 6.89 32.64
C ASP A 242 9.20 8.18 33.14
N GLY A 243 8.40 8.07 34.22
CA GLY A 243 7.71 9.22 34.83
C GLY A 243 6.36 9.61 34.20
N ALA A 244 5.92 8.93 33.14
CA ALA A 244 4.58 9.05 32.57
C ALA A 244 3.57 8.11 33.25
N ASN A 245 2.32 8.57 33.33
CA ASN A 245 1.18 7.78 33.81
C ASN A 245 0.95 6.52 32.94
N PRO A 246 0.32 5.46 33.47
CA PRO A 246 -0.01 4.26 32.70
C PRO A 246 -0.93 4.62 31.53
N SER A 247 -0.39 4.59 30.32
CA SER A 247 -1.05 4.98 29.08
C SER A 247 -0.98 3.90 28.01
N PHE A 248 -1.87 3.99 27.03
CA PHE A 248 -1.79 3.25 25.78
C PHE A 248 -1.80 4.21 24.61
N LYS A 249 -1.20 3.79 23.49
CA LYS A 249 -1.11 4.59 22.26
C LYS A 249 -1.11 3.68 21.04
N PHE A 250 -1.97 4.00 20.08
CA PHE A 250 -2.10 3.29 18.81
C PHE A 250 -1.99 4.28 17.66
N GLY A 251 -1.20 3.92 16.66
CA GLY A 251 -1.03 4.68 15.43
C GLY A 251 -1.91 4.09 14.34
N VAL A 252 -2.49 4.95 13.52
CA VAL A 252 -3.36 4.57 12.42
C VAL A 252 -2.76 5.05 11.10
N ALA A 253 -2.63 4.13 10.15
CA ALA A 253 -2.37 4.43 8.75
C ALA A 253 -3.72 4.49 8.03
N THR A 254 -4.22 5.70 7.83
CA THR A 254 -5.61 5.95 7.42
C THR A 254 -5.93 5.51 5.98
N ASP A 255 -4.90 5.39 5.14
CA ASP A 255 -5.01 4.83 3.78
C ASP A 255 -5.38 3.35 3.82
N ALA A 256 -4.71 2.56 4.67
CA ALA A 256 -4.98 1.13 4.81
C ALA A 256 -6.43 0.87 5.25
N ASP A 257 -6.94 1.63 6.22
CA ASP A 257 -8.35 1.55 6.62
C ASP A 257 -9.31 2.00 5.52
N GLY A 258 -8.92 2.99 4.71
CA GLY A 258 -9.69 3.41 3.54
C GLY A 258 -9.81 2.29 2.52
N TRP A 259 -8.71 1.61 2.21
CA TRP A 259 -8.70 0.42 1.34
C TRP A 259 -9.47 -0.74 1.95
N TYR A 260 -9.48 -0.89 3.27
CA TYR A 260 -10.25 -1.93 3.95
C TYR A 260 -11.76 -1.71 3.76
N VAL A 261 -12.25 -0.48 3.85
CA VAL A 261 -13.67 -0.19 3.56
C VAL A 261 -14.01 -0.50 2.09
N VAL A 262 -13.14 -0.14 1.15
CA VAL A 262 -13.31 -0.49 -0.28
C VAL A 262 -13.36 -2.01 -0.47
N LEU A 263 -12.50 -2.74 0.24
CA LEU A 263 -12.48 -4.20 0.25
C LEU A 263 -13.79 -4.81 0.78
N LEU A 264 -14.33 -4.30 1.90
CA LEU A 264 -15.59 -4.77 2.48
C LEU A 264 -16.78 -4.53 1.56
N ASP A 265 -16.84 -3.37 0.90
CA ASP A 265 -17.87 -3.07 -0.10
C ASP A 265 -17.77 -4.04 -1.29
N LYS A 266 -16.55 -4.25 -1.81
CA LYS A 266 -16.29 -5.21 -2.89
C LYS A 266 -16.73 -6.62 -2.49
N ALA A 267 -16.35 -7.08 -1.29
CA ALA A 267 -16.75 -8.39 -0.78
C ALA A 267 -18.27 -8.54 -0.63
N THR A 268 -18.97 -7.47 -0.23
CA THR A 268 -20.43 -7.43 -0.16
C THR A 268 -21.06 -7.55 -1.55
N LYS A 269 -20.57 -6.80 -2.54
CA LYS A 269 -21.07 -6.82 -3.92
C LYS A 269 -20.89 -8.16 -4.62
N TYR A 270 -19.77 -8.85 -4.36
CA TYR A 270 -19.52 -10.19 -4.90
C TYR A 270 -20.17 -11.32 -4.07
N GLY A 271 -20.97 -10.98 -3.06
CA GLY A 271 -21.69 -11.97 -2.24
C GLY A 271 -20.78 -12.89 -1.42
N VAL A 272 -19.56 -12.45 -1.11
CA VAL A 272 -18.61 -13.21 -0.27
C VAL A 272 -18.99 -13.12 1.21
N GLY A 273 -19.51 -11.98 1.65
CA GLY A 273 -20.12 -11.77 2.96
C GLY A 273 -21.05 -10.56 2.93
N ASN A 274 -21.66 -10.20 4.06
CA ASN A 274 -22.41 -8.95 4.19
C ASN A 274 -21.74 -8.08 5.25
N PHE A 275 -21.14 -6.96 4.82
CA PHE A 275 -20.35 -6.07 5.68
C PHE A 275 -20.94 -4.66 5.77
N SER A 276 -22.22 -4.47 5.40
CA SER A 276 -22.85 -3.15 5.35
C SER A 276 -22.89 -2.42 6.71
N GLU A 277 -23.04 -3.16 7.81
CA GLU A 277 -23.02 -2.59 9.16
C GLU A 277 -21.62 -2.03 9.51
N ASP A 278 -20.56 -2.77 9.18
CA ASP A 278 -19.19 -2.32 9.41
C ASP A 278 -18.85 -1.10 8.54
N ILE A 279 -19.25 -1.10 7.27
CA ILE A 279 -19.08 0.05 6.36
C ILE A 279 -19.79 1.30 6.93
N THR A 280 -21.00 1.12 7.45
CA THR A 280 -21.76 2.22 8.08
C THR A 280 -21.09 2.74 9.35
N ALA A 281 -20.44 1.87 10.11
CA ALA A 281 -19.68 2.26 11.29
C ALA A 281 -18.42 3.05 10.91
N TYR A 282 -17.63 2.55 9.93
CA TYR A 282 -16.45 3.25 9.41
C TYR A 282 -16.75 4.66 8.90
N LYS A 283 -17.92 4.87 8.27
CA LYS A 283 -18.34 6.20 7.82
C LYS A 283 -18.25 7.24 8.95
N LYS A 284 -18.70 6.89 10.15
CA LYS A 284 -18.68 7.80 11.31
C LYS A 284 -17.27 8.07 11.81
N ASP A 285 -16.39 7.06 11.76
CA ASP A 285 -14.99 7.20 12.19
C ASP A 285 -14.21 8.07 11.18
N PHE A 286 -14.45 7.88 9.87
CA PHE A 286 -13.84 8.68 8.80
C PHE A 286 -14.30 10.14 8.79
N GLU A 287 -15.54 10.45 9.20
CA GLU A 287 -16.02 11.83 9.36
C GLU A 287 -15.10 12.66 10.27
N PHE A 288 -14.35 12.04 11.19
CA PHE A 288 -13.39 12.76 12.04
C PHE A 288 -12.11 13.20 11.29
N ILE A 289 -11.60 12.36 10.39
CA ILE A 289 -10.32 12.55 9.70
C ILE A 289 -10.45 13.12 8.28
N MET A 290 -11.68 13.26 7.77
CA MET A 290 -11.98 13.84 6.45
C MET A 290 -12.40 15.31 6.51
N LYS A 291 -11.68 16.12 7.31
CA LYS A 291 -12.06 17.50 7.66
C LYS A 291 -11.15 18.57 7.05
N SER A 292 -10.54 18.30 5.90
CA SER A 292 -9.80 19.33 5.16
C SER A 292 -10.74 20.51 4.85
N GLN A 293 -10.23 21.72 5.05
CA GLN A 293 -11.00 22.94 4.79
C GLN A 293 -11.18 23.16 3.28
N LYS A 294 -10.13 22.92 2.49
CA LYS A 294 -10.18 23.12 1.04
C LYS A 294 -10.74 21.92 0.29
N TYR A 295 -10.44 20.71 0.76
CA TYR A 295 -10.87 19.45 0.13
C TYR A 295 -11.63 18.55 1.12
N PRO A 296 -12.83 18.94 1.59
CA PRO A 296 -13.65 18.08 2.44
C PRO A 296 -13.83 16.69 1.80
N GLY A 297 -13.66 15.63 2.59
CA GLY A 297 -13.64 14.25 2.10
C GLY A 297 -12.25 13.66 1.85
N ALA A 298 -11.21 14.49 1.78
CA ALA A 298 -9.82 14.04 1.68
C ALA A 298 -9.34 13.50 3.03
N ILE A 299 -8.55 12.42 3.00
CA ILE A 299 -8.09 11.67 4.16
C ILE A 299 -6.77 12.28 4.66
N TYR A 300 -6.76 12.70 5.93
CA TYR A 300 -5.55 13.08 6.64
C TYR A 300 -4.58 11.91 6.83
N PHE A 301 -3.27 12.17 6.71
CA PHE A 301 -2.19 11.17 6.68
C PHE A 301 -2.28 10.08 7.76
N GLY A 302 -2.45 10.49 9.00
CA GLY A 302 -2.40 9.55 10.10
C GLY A 302 -3.01 10.14 11.35
N SER A 303 -3.38 9.26 12.26
CA SER A 303 -3.79 9.67 13.59
C SER A 303 -3.13 8.79 14.62
N VAL A 304 -2.83 9.38 15.76
CA VAL A 304 -2.50 8.63 16.94
C VAL A 304 -3.56 8.90 17.98
N TRP A 305 -4.17 7.82 18.46
CA TRP A 305 -5.11 7.84 19.57
C TRP A 305 -4.55 7.04 20.73
N GLY A 306 -5.00 7.37 21.93
CA GLY A 306 -4.49 6.77 23.13
C GLY A 306 -5.23 7.27 24.35
N GLY A 307 -4.81 6.81 25.53
CA GLY A 307 -5.47 7.19 26.76
C GLY A 307 -4.63 6.89 27.98
N ASN A 308 -5.07 7.43 29.10
CA ASN A 308 -4.54 7.16 30.42
C ASN A 308 -5.51 6.21 31.12
N ILE A 309 -5.00 5.04 31.46
CA ILE A 309 -5.81 3.96 32.03
C ILE A 309 -6.25 4.31 33.46
N LYS A 310 -5.35 4.91 34.25
CA LYS A 310 -5.62 5.28 35.65
C LYS A 310 -6.56 6.48 35.77
N GLU A 311 -6.45 7.44 34.87
CA GLU A 311 -7.28 8.65 34.85
C GLU A 311 -8.59 8.46 34.08
N ASN A 312 -8.81 7.27 33.52
CA ASN A 312 -10.02 6.92 32.78
C ASN A 312 -10.34 7.91 31.64
N TRP A 313 -9.28 8.37 30.96
CA TRP A 313 -9.36 9.34 29.87
C TRP A 313 -8.78 8.73 28.60
N GLY A 314 -9.36 9.07 27.45
CA GLY A 314 -8.85 8.73 26.13
C GLY A 314 -9.17 9.81 25.11
N GLY A 315 -8.31 9.95 24.11
CA GLY A 315 -8.46 10.96 23.06
C GLY A 315 -7.41 10.83 21.97
N ASN A 316 -7.49 11.72 20.98
CA ASN A 316 -6.47 11.85 19.94
C ASN A 316 -5.29 12.65 20.46
N TRP A 317 -4.11 12.04 20.35
CA TRP A 317 -2.85 12.65 20.69
C TRP A 317 -2.31 13.47 19.51
N TRP A 318 -2.55 12.99 18.29
CA TRP A 318 -2.11 13.65 17.08
C TRP A 318 -3.01 13.32 15.88
N LEU A 319 -3.18 14.30 15.00
CA LEU A 319 -3.84 14.17 13.71
C LEU A 319 -2.95 14.87 12.67
N GLY A 320 -2.34 14.09 11.77
CA GLY A 320 -1.51 14.60 10.69
C GLY A 320 -2.37 15.24 9.61
N LYS A 321 -2.49 16.57 9.63
CA LYS A 321 -3.37 17.35 8.73
C LYS A 321 -2.84 17.43 7.30
N GLU A 322 -1.74 16.76 7.00
CA GLU A 322 -1.21 16.55 5.67
C GLU A 322 -2.14 15.68 4.83
N LEU A 323 -2.36 16.10 3.58
CA LEU A 323 -3.05 15.32 2.56
C LEU A 323 -2.01 14.78 1.58
N TYR A 324 -1.54 13.56 1.82
CA TYR A 324 -0.71 12.86 0.85
C TYR A 324 -1.58 12.28 -0.25
N LEU A 325 -1.23 12.53 -1.51
CA LEU A 325 -2.02 12.05 -2.63
C LEU A 325 -2.15 10.52 -2.63
N GLY A 326 -1.07 9.80 -2.31
CA GLY A 326 -1.07 8.34 -2.20
C GLY A 326 -2.02 7.75 -1.15
N TYR A 327 -2.46 8.56 -0.17
CA TYR A 327 -3.43 8.15 0.86
C TYR A 327 -4.88 8.36 0.42
N GLN A 328 -5.11 9.14 -0.64
CA GLN A 328 -6.47 9.55 -1.00
C GLN A 328 -7.21 8.41 -1.71
N ALA A 329 -8.42 8.15 -1.24
CA ALA A 329 -9.32 7.15 -1.79
C ALA A 329 -10.69 7.79 -2.12
N PRO A 330 -10.86 8.48 -3.28
CA PRO A 330 -12.14 9.07 -3.66
C PRO A 330 -13.29 8.04 -3.67
N THR A 331 -12.98 6.77 -3.96
CA THR A 331 -13.92 5.63 -3.91
C THR A 331 -14.58 5.47 -2.55
N LEU A 332 -13.90 5.84 -1.46
CA LEU A 332 -14.42 5.75 -0.11
C LEU A 332 -15.66 6.64 0.08
N ASN A 333 -15.57 7.90 -0.37
CA ASN A 333 -16.71 8.83 -0.32
C ASN A 333 -17.86 8.39 -1.25
N TYR A 334 -17.55 7.68 -2.33
CA TYR A 334 -18.57 7.09 -3.20
C TYR A 334 -19.33 5.98 -2.46
N ILE A 335 -18.61 5.09 -1.76
CA ILE A 335 -19.19 4.03 -0.92
C ILE A 335 -20.04 4.61 0.21
N PHE A 336 -19.59 5.70 0.82
CA PHE A 336 -20.36 6.42 1.85
C PHE A 336 -21.54 7.23 1.31
N GLN A 337 -21.78 7.21 -0.01
CA GLN A 337 -22.85 7.93 -0.70
C GLN A 337 -22.77 9.45 -0.48
N GLN A 338 -21.56 10.00 -0.60
CA GLN A 338 -21.25 11.43 -0.43
C GLN A 338 -20.69 12.01 -1.74
N PRO A 339 -21.52 12.18 -2.80
CA PRO A 339 -21.04 12.53 -4.14
C PRO A 339 -20.27 13.85 -4.21
N GLU A 340 -20.66 14.85 -3.41
CA GLU A 340 -19.94 16.12 -3.34
C GLU A 340 -18.52 15.97 -2.75
N LEU A 341 -18.34 15.07 -1.77
CA LEU A 341 -17.01 14.78 -1.22
C LEU A 341 -16.14 14.00 -2.23
N VAL A 342 -16.74 13.15 -3.06
CA VAL A 342 -16.00 12.49 -4.16
C VAL A 342 -15.40 13.54 -5.11
N LYS A 343 -16.22 14.51 -5.54
CA LYS A 343 -15.77 15.59 -6.43
C LYS A 343 -14.63 16.41 -5.84
N ASN A 344 -14.66 16.70 -4.54
CA ASN A 344 -13.58 17.42 -3.85
C ASN A 344 -12.25 16.66 -3.87
N VAL A 345 -12.27 15.34 -3.66
CA VAL A 345 -11.05 14.52 -3.68
C VAL A 345 -10.52 14.31 -5.11
N VAL A 346 -11.40 14.28 -6.12
CA VAL A 346 -10.98 14.31 -7.52
C VAL A 346 -10.38 15.66 -7.89
N ALA A 347 -10.96 16.77 -7.41
CA ALA A 347 -10.41 18.12 -7.58
C ALA A 347 -9.03 18.26 -6.93
N LEU A 348 -8.79 17.67 -5.75
CA LEU A 348 -7.45 17.59 -5.14
C LEU A 348 -6.43 16.96 -6.10
N GLY A 349 -6.77 15.83 -6.74
CA GLY A 349 -5.87 15.17 -7.70
C GLY A 349 -5.61 16.02 -8.95
N LYS A 350 -6.64 16.69 -9.46
CA LYS A 350 -6.51 17.62 -10.59
C LYS A 350 -5.58 18.79 -10.25
N ASP A 351 -5.83 19.46 -9.13
CA ASP A 351 -5.02 20.57 -8.65
C ASP A 351 -3.57 20.14 -8.37
N ALA A 352 -3.37 18.91 -7.86
CA ALA A 352 -2.05 18.34 -7.66
C ALA A 352 -1.30 18.14 -8.99
N GLN A 353 -1.97 17.68 -10.05
CA GLN A 353 -1.37 17.53 -11.39
C GLN A 353 -1.05 18.89 -12.03
N ASP A 354 -1.95 19.87 -11.89
CA ASP A 354 -1.74 21.23 -12.41
C ASP A 354 -0.58 21.94 -11.70
N GLU A 355 -0.50 21.81 -10.38
CA GLU A 355 0.57 22.42 -9.59
C GLU A 355 1.92 21.73 -9.83
N PHE A 356 1.93 20.40 -10.07
CA PHE A 356 3.15 19.70 -10.48
C PHE A 356 3.68 20.25 -11.80
N PHE A 357 2.78 20.41 -12.79
CA PHE A 357 3.13 21.00 -14.08
C PHE A 357 3.65 22.44 -13.92
N LYS A 358 2.98 23.26 -13.10
CA LYS A 358 3.42 24.65 -12.83
C LYS A 358 4.82 24.73 -12.24
N GLN A 359 5.20 23.81 -11.34
CA GLN A 359 6.51 23.83 -10.68
C GLN A 359 7.63 23.19 -11.51
N THR A 360 7.31 22.24 -12.38
CA THR A 360 8.31 21.40 -13.07
C THR A 360 8.34 21.55 -14.59
N GLY A 361 7.24 22.03 -15.19
CA GLY A 361 7.00 22.01 -16.63
C GLY A 361 6.67 20.63 -17.20
N ILE A 362 6.51 19.60 -16.35
CA ILE A 362 6.25 18.21 -16.76
C ILE A 362 4.76 17.91 -16.55
N GLN A 363 4.08 17.45 -17.60
CA GLN A 363 2.67 17.08 -17.55
C GLN A 363 2.54 15.57 -17.26
N GLY A 364 1.65 15.16 -16.35
CA GLY A 364 1.40 13.76 -16.03
C GLY A 364 1.39 13.44 -14.53
N PRO A 365 2.54 13.55 -13.84
CA PRO A 365 2.63 13.24 -12.41
C PRO A 365 1.82 14.23 -11.55
N LEU A 366 1.66 13.87 -10.27
CA LEU A 366 0.92 14.65 -9.30
C LEU A 366 1.87 15.20 -8.23
N MET A 367 1.56 16.38 -7.70
CA MET A 367 2.16 16.84 -6.45
C MET A 367 1.86 15.81 -5.35
N PRO A 368 2.86 15.43 -4.54
CA PRO A 368 2.71 14.31 -3.61
C PRO A 368 1.96 14.69 -2.33
N LEU A 369 1.94 15.97 -1.98
CA LEU A 369 1.46 16.47 -0.70
C LEU A 369 0.76 17.82 -0.85
N TYR A 370 -0.34 17.97 -0.11
CA TYR A 370 -0.98 19.24 0.18
C TYR A 370 -1.04 19.45 1.70
N THR A 371 -0.65 20.63 2.17
CA THR A 371 -0.65 20.98 3.60
C THR A 371 -1.63 22.10 3.91
N GLU A 372 -2.40 21.94 4.98
CA GLU A 372 -3.24 22.98 5.55
C GLU A 372 -2.65 23.47 6.89
N GLU A 373 -2.04 24.63 6.89
CA GLU A 373 -1.64 25.35 8.10
C GLU A 373 -2.55 26.56 8.31
N LYS A 374 -2.67 27.04 9.56
CA LYS A 374 -3.70 27.99 10.02
C LYS A 374 -3.92 29.21 9.10
N ASP A 375 -2.89 29.65 8.38
CA ASP A 375 -2.94 30.83 7.50
C ASP A 375 -2.32 30.57 6.11
N MET A 376 -1.93 29.33 5.78
CA MET A 376 -1.34 28.99 4.49
C MET A 376 -1.74 27.58 4.06
N SER A 377 -2.19 27.45 2.82
CA SER A 377 -2.37 26.15 2.20
C SER A 377 -1.64 26.09 0.87
N LYS A 378 -0.90 25.01 0.65
CA LYS A 378 -0.07 24.85 -0.55
C LYS A 378 0.17 23.38 -0.86
N PHE A 379 0.46 23.10 -2.13
CA PHE A 379 1.11 21.86 -2.49
C PHE A 379 2.61 21.98 -2.23
N ASP A 380 3.20 20.90 -1.70
CA ASP A 380 4.60 20.86 -1.33
C ASP A 380 5.20 19.48 -1.66
N TRP A 381 6.52 19.39 -1.58
CA TRP A 381 7.31 18.18 -1.72
C TRP A 381 7.71 17.59 -0.36
N LEU A 382 7.53 18.34 0.73
CA LEU A 382 8.09 18.06 2.05
C LEU A 382 6.98 17.94 3.09
N GLY A 383 6.84 16.77 3.71
CA GLY A 383 5.97 16.54 4.86
C GLY A 383 6.59 15.55 5.85
N TYR A 384 5.79 15.04 6.79
CA TYR A 384 6.19 13.96 7.69
C TYR A 384 6.59 12.66 6.98
N ASP A 385 5.93 12.31 5.88
CA ASP A 385 6.34 11.19 5.04
C ASP A 385 7.35 11.67 4.01
N ASN A 386 8.51 11.03 4.06
CA ASN A 386 9.67 11.33 3.26
C ASN A 386 9.66 10.63 1.88
N ASN A 387 8.66 9.79 1.63
CA ASN A 387 8.48 9.02 0.39
C ASN A 387 7.87 9.83 -0.77
N THR A 388 7.84 11.15 -0.70
CA THR A 388 7.26 12.03 -1.75
C THR A 388 7.99 11.96 -3.11
N HIS A 389 9.18 11.35 -3.14
CA HIS A 389 9.96 11.08 -4.35
C HIS A 389 9.61 9.75 -5.04
N TRP A 390 8.88 8.86 -4.35
CA TRP A 390 8.59 7.48 -4.75
C TRP A 390 7.30 7.44 -5.58
N LEU A 391 7.40 7.15 -6.87
CA LEU A 391 6.24 7.14 -7.79
C LEU A 391 5.19 6.05 -7.54
N PRO A 392 5.53 4.86 -7.02
CA PRO A 392 4.52 3.87 -6.64
C PRO A 392 3.53 4.39 -5.60
N PHE A 393 3.93 5.40 -4.81
CA PHE A 393 3.02 6.10 -3.91
C PHE A 393 1.90 6.83 -4.66
N GLN A 394 2.19 7.47 -5.79
CA GLN A 394 1.18 8.10 -6.64
C GLN A 394 0.28 7.07 -7.31
N ALA A 395 0.81 5.88 -7.63
CA ALA A 395 0.04 4.80 -8.25
C ALA A 395 -1.13 4.31 -7.37
N ARG A 396 -1.00 4.41 -6.04
CA ARG A 396 -2.10 4.11 -5.09
C ARG A 396 -3.32 5.00 -5.31
N TYR A 397 -3.09 6.30 -5.50
CA TYR A 397 -4.15 7.25 -5.84
C TYR A 397 -4.75 6.95 -7.20
N ILE A 398 -3.89 6.72 -8.20
CA ILE A 398 -4.31 6.44 -9.58
C ILE A 398 -5.19 5.19 -9.67
N ASP A 399 -4.85 4.12 -8.95
CA ASP A 399 -5.70 2.93 -8.87
C ASP A 399 -7.05 3.21 -8.19
N ASN A 400 -7.06 3.93 -7.07
CA ASN A 400 -8.30 4.33 -6.40
C ASN A 400 -9.17 5.26 -7.27
N LEU A 401 -8.56 6.18 -8.01
CA LEU A 401 -9.26 7.06 -8.94
C LEU A 401 -9.85 6.28 -10.11
N ALA A 402 -9.13 5.27 -10.64
CA ALA A 402 -9.65 4.38 -11.66
C ALA A 402 -10.84 3.54 -11.17
N GLU A 403 -10.83 3.11 -9.90
CA GLU A 403 -12.00 2.46 -9.28
C GLU A 403 -13.18 3.42 -9.11
N THR A 404 -12.92 4.69 -8.73
CA THR A 404 -13.97 5.73 -8.69
C THR A 404 -14.56 5.95 -10.09
N PHE A 405 -13.71 6.06 -11.11
CA PHE A 405 -14.13 6.22 -12.51
C PHE A 405 -15.02 5.07 -12.97
N GLU A 406 -14.67 3.83 -12.63
CA GLU A 406 -15.48 2.65 -12.91
C GLU A 406 -16.86 2.69 -12.23
N ARG A 407 -16.90 3.09 -10.96
CA ARG A 407 -18.13 3.16 -10.18
C ARG A 407 -19.03 4.32 -10.59
N ALA A 408 -18.46 5.41 -11.10
CA ALA A 408 -19.18 6.61 -11.51
C ALA A 408 -19.99 6.45 -12.83
N GLN A 409 -20.26 5.23 -13.31
CA GLN A 409 -21.09 5.00 -14.49
C GLN A 409 -22.49 5.59 -14.27
N GLY A 410 -22.76 6.73 -14.91
CA GLY A 410 -23.97 7.53 -14.74
C GLY A 410 -23.74 8.96 -14.24
N ASP A 411 -22.55 9.28 -13.70
CA ASP A 411 -22.10 10.64 -13.39
C ASP A 411 -21.05 11.07 -14.44
N THR A 412 -21.54 11.65 -15.54
CA THR A 412 -20.71 11.95 -16.71
C THR A 412 -19.62 12.98 -16.44
N GLU A 413 -19.89 13.96 -15.58
CA GLU A 413 -18.90 15.00 -15.25
C GLU A 413 -17.82 14.46 -14.32
N LEU A 414 -18.18 13.70 -13.29
CA LEU A 414 -17.19 13.04 -12.43
C LEU A 414 -16.30 12.08 -13.24
N GLN A 415 -16.90 11.30 -14.14
CA GLN A 415 -16.14 10.41 -15.02
C GLN A 415 -15.19 11.16 -15.94
N LYS A 416 -15.63 12.28 -16.51
CA LYS A 416 -14.82 13.11 -17.40
C LYS A 416 -13.61 13.70 -16.68
N GLU A 417 -13.80 14.23 -15.48
CA GLU A 417 -12.70 14.80 -14.68
C GLU A 417 -11.72 13.71 -14.22
N ALA A 418 -12.22 12.59 -13.71
CA ALA A 418 -11.37 11.45 -13.32
C ALA A 418 -10.57 10.91 -14.53
N ARG A 419 -11.23 10.75 -15.68
CA ARG A 419 -10.58 10.31 -16.93
C ARG A 419 -9.47 11.25 -17.37
N LYS A 420 -9.67 12.57 -17.27
CA LYS A 420 -8.66 13.56 -17.68
C LYS A 420 -7.35 13.37 -16.90
N ILE A 421 -7.43 13.17 -15.59
CA ILE A 421 -6.26 12.93 -14.73
C ILE A 421 -5.59 11.61 -15.13
N LEU A 422 -6.37 10.53 -15.25
CA LEU A 422 -5.91 9.18 -15.58
C LEU A 422 -5.22 9.13 -16.95
N ASP A 423 -5.83 9.73 -17.98
CA ASP A 423 -5.29 9.78 -19.34
C ASP A 423 -3.97 10.54 -19.40
N THR A 424 -3.90 11.67 -18.68
CA THR A 424 -2.69 12.50 -18.61
C THR A 424 -1.57 11.74 -17.89
N TYR A 425 -1.88 11.04 -16.80
CA TYR A 425 -0.92 10.22 -16.06
C TYR A 425 -0.43 9.02 -16.89
N PHE A 426 -1.33 8.23 -17.48
CA PHE A 426 -0.92 7.03 -18.24
C PHE A 426 -0.20 7.36 -19.55
N LYS A 427 -0.54 8.48 -20.19
CA LYS A 427 0.24 8.98 -21.33
C LYS A 427 1.67 9.27 -20.91
N TRP A 428 1.86 10.06 -19.86
CA TRP A 428 3.20 10.36 -19.33
C TRP A 428 3.95 9.09 -18.92
N LEU A 429 3.27 8.15 -18.25
CA LEU A 429 3.89 6.91 -17.80
C LEU A 429 4.39 6.08 -18.98
N ALA A 430 3.58 5.94 -20.04
CA ALA A 430 3.96 5.24 -21.25
C ALA A 430 5.15 5.91 -21.96
N GLU A 431 5.18 7.25 -22.01
CA GLU A 431 6.28 8.02 -22.60
C GLU A 431 7.59 7.93 -21.80
N ASN A 432 7.52 7.60 -20.52
CA ASN A 432 8.69 7.47 -19.63
C ASN A 432 9.01 6.01 -19.24
N THR A 433 8.38 5.04 -19.90
CA THR A 433 8.64 3.61 -19.69
C THR A 433 9.66 3.11 -20.71
N GLU A 434 10.64 2.34 -20.25
CA GLU A 434 11.60 1.66 -21.12
C GLU A 434 11.27 0.17 -21.28
N VAL A 435 11.71 -0.42 -22.40
CA VAL A 435 11.58 -1.86 -22.67
C VAL A 435 12.98 -2.45 -22.76
N THR A 436 13.29 -3.45 -21.93
CA THR A 436 14.59 -4.15 -21.96
C THR A 436 14.72 -5.03 -23.22
N GLN A 437 15.94 -5.53 -23.48
CA GLN A 437 16.19 -6.44 -24.59
C GLN A 437 15.38 -7.75 -24.49
N GLU A 438 15.06 -8.20 -23.29
CA GLU A 438 14.20 -9.35 -22.99
C GLU A 438 12.69 -9.02 -23.04
N GLY A 439 12.35 -7.80 -23.46
CA GLY A 439 10.98 -7.30 -23.54
C GLY A 439 10.32 -7.17 -22.17
N GLN A 440 11.07 -6.80 -21.12
CA GLN A 440 10.51 -6.42 -19.82
C GLN A 440 10.31 -4.91 -19.80
N LEU A 441 9.20 -4.43 -19.22
CA LEU A 441 9.04 -2.99 -18.99
C LEU A 441 9.88 -2.57 -17.78
N LEU A 442 10.42 -1.34 -17.82
CA LEU A 442 11.00 -0.61 -16.69
C LEU A 442 10.21 0.69 -16.51
N LEU A 443 9.44 0.78 -15.43
CA LEU A 443 8.63 1.97 -15.14
C LEU A 443 9.43 3.03 -14.35
N PRO A 444 9.05 4.32 -14.47
CA PRO A 444 9.50 5.40 -13.59
C PRO A 444 9.33 5.12 -12.11
N TYR A 445 10.42 4.88 -11.39
CA TYR A 445 10.39 4.51 -9.98
C TYR A 445 10.51 5.71 -9.04
N ALA A 446 11.39 6.65 -9.36
CA ALA A 446 11.64 7.83 -8.54
C ALA A 446 11.82 9.08 -9.38
N ILE A 447 11.32 10.20 -8.86
CA ILE A 447 11.55 11.54 -9.40
C ILE A 447 12.41 12.36 -8.45
N TYR A 448 13.15 13.33 -8.99
CA TYR A 448 13.90 14.24 -8.16
C TYR A 448 12.98 15.22 -7.43
N THR A 449 13.11 15.27 -6.10
CA THR A 449 12.41 16.22 -5.23
C THR A 449 13.38 16.77 -4.18
N PRO A 450 13.10 17.94 -3.57
CA PRO A 450 13.89 18.46 -2.46
C PRO A 450 13.92 17.52 -1.24
N ALA A 451 12.94 16.62 -1.09
CA ALA A 451 12.83 15.67 0.01
C ALA A 451 13.99 14.68 0.07
N ILE A 452 14.60 14.39 -1.10
CA ILE A 452 15.74 13.46 -1.20
C ILE A 452 16.90 13.93 -0.32
N HIS A 453 17.15 15.23 -0.26
CA HIS A 453 18.26 15.81 0.52
C HIS A 453 18.00 15.84 2.03
N LYS A 454 16.76 15.66 2.47
CA LYS A 454 16.43 15.48 3.88
C LYS A 454 16.62 14.05 4.36
N GLN A 455 16.85 13.11 3.44
CA GLN A 455 17.09 11.73 3.80
C GLN A 455 18.52 11.54 4.28
N GLY A 456 18.71 10.63 5.25
CA GLY A 456 20.05 10.20 5.64
C GLY A 456 20.79 9.58 4.44
N ALA A 457 22.13 9.65 4.45
CA ALA A 457 22.97 9.19 3.34
C ALA A 457 22.75 7.71 2.93
N SER A 458 22.20 6.89 3.83
CA SER A 458 21.87 5.49 3.57
C SER A 458 20.52 5.28 2.89
N HIS A 459 19.71 6.32 2.68
CA HIS A 459 18.39 6.19 2.07
C HIS A 459 18.50 5.91 0.56
N PRO A 460 17.73 4.96 -0.01
CA PRO A 460 17.81 4.59 -1.43
C PRO A 460 17.68 5.79 -2.39
N ALA A 461 16.80 6.74 -2.07
CA ALA A 461 16.62 7.97 -2.86
C ALA A 461 17.91 8.77 -3.07
N VAL A 462 18.75 8.89 -2.03
CA VAL A 462 20.03 9.61 -2.10
C VAL A 462 20.99 8.88 -3.04
N LYS A 463 20.99 7.55 -2.98
CA LYS A 463 21.77 6.72 -3.91
C LYS A 463 21.30 6.92 -5.35
N PHE A 464 20.00 6.92 -5.62
CA PHE A 464 19.47 7.13 -6.99
C PHE A 464 19.88 8.50 -7.54
N TYR A 465 19.81 9.53 -6.71
CA TYR A 465 20.28 10.85 -7.06
C TYR A 465 21.79 10.86 -7.39
N ASN A 466 22.62 10.22 -6.56
CA ASN A 466 24.06 10.14 -6.80
C ASN A 466 24.40 9.35 -8.09
N ASP A 467 23.70 8.24 -8.33
CA ASP A 467 23.85 7.44 -9.55
C ASP A 467 23.46 8.25 -10.78
N PHE A 468 22.37 9.02 -10.73
CA PHE A 468 21.98 9.95 -11.79
C PHE A 468 23.08 10.97 -12.10
N VAL A 469 23.61 11.64 -11.07
CA VAL A 469 24.68 12.64 -11.23
C VAL A 469 25.93 12.00 -11.86
N LYS A 470 26.29 10.78 -11.43
CA LYS A 470 27.42 10.04 -11.97
C LYS A 470 27.23 9.68 -13.45
N VAL A 471 26.05 9.24 -13.84
CA VAL A 471 25.75 8.80 -15.22
C VAL A 471 25.63 9.98 -16.18
N TYR A 472 24.89 11.02 -15.80
CA TYR A 472 24.57 12.13 -16.69
C TYR A 472 25.51 13.33 -16.55
N GLY A 473 26.40 13.34 -15.55
CA GLY A 473 27.35 14.42 -15.30
C GLY A 473 26.68 15.75 -14.94
N ARG A 474 25.41 15.72 -14.49
CA ARG A 474 24.65 16.91 -14.09
C ARG A 474 23.66 16.60 -12.98
N GLN A 475 23.20 17.67 -12.34
CA GLN A 475 22.10 17.64 -11.39
C GLN A 475 20.76 17.34 -12.12
N PRO A 476 19.88 16.50 -11.55
CA PRO A 476 18.53 16.33 -12.06
C PRO A 476 17.70 17.60 -11.84
N LYS A 477 16.75 17.86 -12.75
CA LYS A 477 15.78 18.95 -12.59
C LYS A 477 14.62 18.51 -11.71
N LEU A 478 13.93 19.45 -11.07
CA LEU A 478 12.77 19.16 -10.23
C LEU A 478 11.72 18.36 -11.03
N GLY A 479 11.25 17.25 -10.47
CA GLY A 479 10.27 16.36 -11.11
C GLY A 479 10.85 15.41 -12.16
N GLU A 480 12.13 15.50 -12.50
CA GLU A 480 12.77 14.62 -13.49
C GLU A 480 12.84 13.18 -12.96
N VAL A 481 12.57 12.20 -13.83
CA VAL A 481 12.75 10.78 -13.50
C VAL A 481 14.23 10.51 -13.30
N ILE A 482 14.60 10.07 -12.09
CA ILE A 482 15.99 9.76 -11.74
C ILE A 482 16.25 8.26 -11.69
N ARG A 483 15.20 7.44 -11.75
CA ARG A 483 15.32 5.98 -11.73
C ARG A 483 14.18 5.31 -12.46
N LEU A 484 14.53 4.38 -13.34
CA LEU A 484 13.62 3.35 -13.84
C LEU A 484 13.91 2.04 -13.11
N ARG A 485 12.88 1.28 -12.75
CA ARG A 485 13.03 0.00 -12.05
C ARG A 485 11.78 -0.86 -12.20
N PHE A 486 11.99 -2.17 -12.17
CA PHE A 486 10.93 -3.10 -11.80
C PHE A 486 10.63 -3.01 -10.29
N ASP A 487 9.40 -2.65 -9.95
CA ASP A 487 8.84 -2.74 -8.60
C ASP A 487 7.47 -3.45 -8.68
N PRO A 488 7.28 -4.61 -8.02
CA PRO A 488 6.04 -5.37 -8.16
C PRO A 488 4.79 -4.59 -7.76
N SER A 489 4.87 -3.76 -6.71
CA SER A 489 3.75 -2.97 -6.21
C SER A 489 3.27 -1.97 -7.24
N PHE A 490 4.23 -1.25 -7.82
CA PHE A 490 3.95 -0.22 -8.80
C PHE A 490 3.35 -0.79 -10.08
N TYR A 491 3.89 -1.92 -10.54
CA TYR A 491 3.41 -2.62 -11.73
C TYR A 491 2.00 -3.15 -11.49
N ALA A 492 1.76 -3.75 -10.33
CA ALA A 492 0.47 -4.28 -9.98
C ALA A 492 -0.61 -3.21 -9.88
N LEU A 493 -0.35 -2.10 -9.17
CA LEU A 493 -1.30 -0.99 -9.02
C LEU A 493 -1.59 -0.33 -10.37
N THR A 494 -0.56 -0.12 -11.18
CA THR A 494 -0.71 0.46 -12.53
C THR A 494 -1.52 -0.46 -13.44
N ALA A 495 -1.24 -1.76 -13.44
CA ALA A 495 -1.99 -2.73 -14.22
C ALA A 495 -3.46 -2.78 -13.80
N GLN A 496 -3.75 -2.79 -12.49
CA GLN A 496 -5.12 -2.73 -11.96
C GLN A 496 -5.86 -1.49 -12.47
N ALA A 497 -5.24 -0.32 -12.37
CA ALA A 497 -5.84 0.94 -12.81
C ALA A 497 -6.14 0.95 -14.33
N LEU A 498 -5.20 0.45 -15.14
CA LEU A 498 -5.37 0.31 -16.59
C LEU A 498 -6.47 -0.70 -16.96
N ILE A 499 -6.60 -1.79 -16.21
CA ILE A 499 -7.67 -2.78 -16.39
C ILE A 499 -9.04 -2.17 -16.09
N LYS A 500 -9.16 -1.43 -14.98
CA LYS A 500 -10.39 -0.70 -14.63
C LYS A 500 -10.75 0.34 -15.70
N MET A 501 -9.77 1.08 -16.20
CA MET A 501 -9.96 2.00 -17.34
C MET A 501 -10.49 1.27 -18.57
N ALA A 502 -9.84 0.19 -18.99
CA ALA A 502 -10.27 -0.60 -20.15
C ALA A 502 -11.70 -1.11 -19.98
N LYS A 503 -12.07 -1.59 -18.77
CA LYS A 503 -13.40 -2.13 -18.46
C LYS A 503 -14.51 -1.12 -18.73
N VAL A 504 -14.28 0.15 -18.45
CA VAL A 504 -15.25 1.23 -18.65
C VAL A 504 -15.21 1.78 -20.07
N THR A 505 -14.02 2.19 -20.54
CA THR A 505 -13.87 2.91 -21.81
C THR A 505 -13.96 2.00 -23.03
N LYS A 506 -13.73 0.70 -22.84
CA LYS A 506 -13.57 -0.26 -23.93
C LYS A 506 -12.42 0.10 -24.88
N GLU A 507 -11.43 0.89 -24.44
CA GLU A 507 -10.29 1.28 -25.29
C GLU A 507 -9.14 0.29 -25.19
N GLU A 508 -8.62 -0.14 -26.34
CA GLU A 508 -7.61 -1.20 -26.39
C GLU A 508 -6.25 -0.77 -25.84
N LYS A 509 -5.93 0.52 -25.94
CA LYS A 509 -4.66 1.08 -25.46
C LYS A 509 -4.43 0.80 -23.96
N TYR A 510 -5.47 0.91 -23.11
CA TYR A 510 -5.33 0.64 -21.68
C TYR A 510 -5.16 -0.85 -21.41
N LEU A 511 -5.95 -1.70 -22.07
CA LEU A 511 -5.85 -3.15 -21.89
C LEU A 511 -4.48 -3.67 -22.36
N LYS A 512 -4.03 -3.25 -23.54
CA LYS A 512 -2.70 -3.61 -24.08
C LYS A 512 -1.58 -3.19 -23.15
N PHE A 513 -1.62 -1.96 -22.64
CA PHE A 513 -0.57 -1.48 -21.74
C PHE A 513 -0.60 -2.24 -20.40
N GLY A 514 -1.78 -2.45 -19.83
CA GLY A 514 -1.96 -3.26 -18.61
C GLY A 514 -1.45 -4.69 -18.78
N GLU A 515 -1.73 -5.33 -19.91
CA GLU A 515 -1.21 -6.67 -20.24
C GLU A 515 0.31 -6.72 -20.39
N GLN A 516 0.95 -5.69 -20.98
CA GLN A 516 2.41 -5.63 -21.06
C GLN A 516 3.06 -5.56 -19.67
N ILE A 517 2.44 -4.81 -18.75
CA ILE A 517 2.86 -4.73 -17.35
C ILE A 517 2.66 -6.09 -16.66
N LEU A 518 1.49 -6.71 -16.80
CA LEU A 518 1.22 -8.06 -16.26
C LEU A 518 2.20 -9.10 -16.82
N ASN A 519 2.51 -9.07 -18.11
CA ASN A 519 3.49 -9.97 -18.72
C ASN A 519 4.89 -9.80 -18.11
N THR A 520 5.26 -8.59 -17.72
CA THR A 520 6.52 -8.37 -16.97
C THR A 520 6.45 -9.04 -15.60
N LEU A 521 5.34 -8.92 -14.87
CA LEU A 521 5.14 -9.64 -13.60
C LEU A 521 5.19 -11.17 -13.78
N VAL A 522 4.57 -11.72 -14.84
CA VAL A 522 4.63 -13.15 -15.16
C VAL A 522 6.07 -13.61 -15.37
N LYS A 523 6.84 -12.93 -16.23
CA LYS A 523 8.25 -13.26 -16.51
C LYS A 523 9.08 -13.26 -15.22
N LYS A 524 8.86 -12.30 -14.33
CA LYS A 524 9.56 -12.23 -13.02
C LYS A 524 9.15 -13.37 -12.10
N GLN A 525 7.88 -13.73 -12.06
CA GLN A 525 7.38 -14.86 -11.26
C GLN A 525 7.94 -16.20 -11.75
N GLU A 526 8.03 -16.39 -13.07
CA GLU A 526 8.58 -17.59 -13.68
C GLU A 526 10.08 -17.73 -13.42
N LYS A 527 10.85 -16.65 -13.59
CA LYS A 527 12.29 -16.64 -13.32
C LYS A 527 12.62 -16.97 -11.87
N SER A 528 11.75 -16.57 -10.94
CA SER A 528 11.97 -16.75 -9.50
C SER A 528 11.31 -18.02 -8.93
N GLY A 529 10.82 -18.94 -9.78
CA GLY A 529 10.27 -20.21 -9.30
C GLY A 529 8.91 -20.11 -8.60
N GLY A 530 8.18 -19.00 -8.74
CA GLY A 530 6.79 -18.88 -8.26
C GLY A 530 6.48 -17.64 -7.40
N PHE A 531 7.48 -16.90 -6.95
CA PHE A 531 7.31 -15.62 -6.24
C PHE A 531 7.75 -14.44 -7.10
N ILE A 532 7.32 -13.22 -6.76
CA ILE A 532 7.74 -12.01 -7.47
C ILE A 532 8.62 -11.20 -6.51
N ALA A 533 9.89 -11.05 -6.88
CA ALA A 533 10.86 -10.26 -6.13
C ALA A 533 11.33 -9.06 -6.95
N ILE A 534 11.77 -8.01 -6.24
CA ILE A 534 12.41 -6.85 -6.85
C ILE A 534 13.75 -7.28 -7.48
N ASP A 535 14.17 -6.63 -8.57
CA ASP A 535 15.48 -6.90 -9.17
C ASP A 535 16.63 -6.66 -8.17
N ASN A 536 17.41 -7.72 -7.91
CA ASN A 536 18.43 -7.89 -6.87
C ASN A 536 19.83 -7.32 -7.18
N ASN A 537 19.96 -6.34 -8.08
CA ASN A 537 21.25 -5.69 -8.31
C ASN A 537 21.68 -4.74 -7.18
N GLU A 538 20.98 -4.75 -6.04
CA GLU A 538 21.35 -4.00 -4.84
C GLU A 538 21.30 -4.91 -3.60
N PRO A 539 22.39 -5.04 -2.83
CA PRO A 539 22.49 -5.94 -1.66
C PRO A 539 21.66 -5.50 -0.44
N LEU A 540 20.70 -4.59 -0.61
CA LEU A 540 19.85 -4.03 0.45
C LEU A 540 18.35 -4.37 0.28
N LEU A 541 18.00 -5.15 -0.74
CA LEU A 541 16.61 -5.32 -1.18
C LEU A 541 16.20 -6.77 -1.50
N GLY A 542 16.89 -7.76 -0.93
CA GLY A 542 16.48 -9.18 -0.95
C GLY A 542 15.13 -9.46 -0.27
N LEU A 543 14.50 -8.43 0.28
CA LEU A 543 13.27 -8.46 1.03
C LEU A 543 12.14 -9.12 0.22
N HIS A 544 11.84 -10.36 0.59
CA HIS A 544 10.68 -11.11 0.14
C HIS A 544 9.42 -10.51 0.78
N TYR A 545 8.79 -9.56 0.11
CA TYR A 545 7.61 -8.90 0.67
C TYR A 545 6.36 -9.73 0.40
N GLY A 546 5.66 -10.11 1.48
CA GLY A 546 4.29 -10.60 1.37
C GLY A 546 3.46 -9.56 0.62
N PHE A 547 3.50 -8.30 1.06
CA PHE A 547 2.82 -7.17 0.43
C PHE A 547 2.87 -7.13 -1.11
N MET A 548 4.07 -7.21 -1.70
CA MET A 548 4.27 -7.15 -3.15
C MET A 548 3.65 -8.33 -3.91
N ASN A 549 3.72 -9.53 -3.33
CA ASN A 549 3.06 -10.71 -3.92
C ASN A 549 1.54 -10.58 -3.83
N ALA A 550 1.01 -9.92 -2.80
CA ALA A 550 -0.43 -9.68 -2.66
C ALA A 550 -0.89 -8.76 -3.77
N GLU A 551 -0.22 -7.62 -3.98
CA GLU A 551 -0.58 -6.69 -5.02
C GLU A 551 -0.52 -7.30 -6.41
N ALA A 552 0.56 -8.01 -6.75
CA ALA A 552 0.66 -8.69 -8.04
C ALA A 552 -0.45 -9.75 -8.20
N GLY A 553 -0.76 -10.50 -7.14
CA GLY A 553 -1.88 -11.42 -7.13
C GLY A 553 -3.22 -10.71 -7.35
N VAL A 554 -3.49 -9.59 -6.69
CA VAL A 554 -4.71 -8.79 -6.91
C VAL A 554 -4.79 -8.31 -8.37
N ALA A 555 -3.69 -7.86 -8.96
CA ALA A 555 -3.66 -7.45 -10.37
C ALA A 555 -4.00 -8.60 -11.35
N PHE A 556 -3.46 -9.80 -11.12
CA PHE A 556 -3.86 -10.98 -11.90
C PHE A 556 -5.32 -11.37 -11.66
N GLY A 557 -5.80 -11.24 -10.42
CA GLY A 557 -7.19 -11.50 -10.05
C GLY A 557 -8.15 -10.56 -10.77
N GLU A 558 -7.86 -9.25 -10.77
CA GLU A 558 -8.63 -8.22 -11.46
C GLU A 558 -8.78 -8.53 -12.95
N TYR A 559 -7.69 -8.90 -13.62
CA TYR A 559 -7.76 -9.31 -15.03
C TYR A 559 -8.65 -10.54 -15.24
N CYS A 560 -8.59 -11.52 -14.33
CA CYS A 560 -9.40 -12.73 -14.43
C CYS A 560 -10.91 -12.46 -14.31
N LEU A 561 -11.30 -11.33 -13.71
CA LEU A 561 -12.70 -10.90 -13.55
C LEU A 561 -13.22 -10.04 -14.72
N LEU A 562 -12.42 -9.80 -15.77
CA LEU A 562 -12.87 -9.07 -16.95
C LEU A 562 -13.92 -9.82 -17.81
N LYS A 563 -14.23 -11.08 -17.49
CA LYS A 563 -15.15 -11.94 -18.23
C LYS A 563 -16.52 -12.06 -17.59
#